data_AF-A0A7S4LM98-F1
#
_entry.id   AF-A0A7S4LM98-F1
#
_cell.length_a   1.000
_cell.length_b   1.000
_cell.length_c   1.000
_cell.angle_alpha   90.00
_cell.angle_beta   90.00
_cell.angle_gamma   90.00
#
_symmetry.space_group_name_H-M   'P 1'
#
loop_
_entity.id
_entity.type
_entity.pdbx_description
1 polymer ?
#
loop_
_entity_poly.entity_id
_entity_poly.type
_entity_poly.pdbx_seq_one_letter_code
_entity_poly.pdbx_strand_id
1 'polypeptide(L)'
;GGMGAPSGAFPMGDNFGNTVMMNYGMQYGSKMLQKTQANFGRYFSLQGLHYYFTVNNSYVKNKLKLLVFPLRHKFRRRELDAGHRFETPGAAPATNYNYLTAVDDINAPDMYIPLMAFITYVLLVGFITGIGGLNFSPEILVATGSSCMVLTLLEMLFLRLGFYVFTPPRPVYSLDLLCFISYKFFHTSVIMLTRLVLMRWLYVCVWLALAASHGFFLLQTLKLHWQGSNDQKQMVFLYLVAGVQVPIFFYLQHV
;
A
#
# COMPACT_ATOMS: atom_id res chain seq x y z
N GLY A 1 -45.50 -40.78 68.26
CA GLY A 1 -44.66 -39.77 68.93
C GLY A 1 -43.21 -40.16 68.74
N GLY A 2 -42.35 -39.19 68.44
CA GLY A 2 -40.91 -39.41 68.33
C GLY A 2 -40.27 -38.60 67.21
N MET A 3 -39.88 -37.37 67.52
CA MET A 3 -39.07 -36.47 66.70
C MET A 3 -37.62 -37.00 66.59
N GLY A 4 -37.00 -36.81 65.43
CA GLY A 4 -35.55 -36.97 65.22
C GLY A 4 -35.14 -36.20 63.97
N ALA A 5 -34.61 -34.99 64.16
CA ALA A 5 -34.09 -34.15 63.08
C ALA A 5 -32.79 -34.73 62.48
N PRO A 6 -32.55 -34.62 61.17
CA PRO A 6 -31.20 -34.68 60.63
C PRO A 6 -30.66 -33.26 60.44
N SER A 7 -29.56 -32.99 61.13
CA SER A 7 -28.66 -31.85 60.94
C SER A 7 -28.11 -31.83 59.50
N GLY A 8 -28.72 -31.01 58.65
CA GLY A 8 -28.18 -30.64 57.34
C GLY A 8 -27.33 -29.37 57.47
N ALA A 9 -26.03 -29.53 57.70
CA ALA A 9 -25.07 -28.45 57.51
C ALA A 9 -24.95 -28.17 56.00
N PHE A 10 -25.48 -27.03 55.55
CA PHE A 10 -25.18 -26.48 54.24
C PHE A 10 -23.84 -25.74 54.31
N PRO A 11 -22.85 -26.05 53.46
CA PRO A 11 -21.84 -25.08 53.07
C PRO A 11 -22.37 -24.33 51.84
N MET A 12 -23.07 -23.21 52.10
CA MET A 12 -23.31 -22.14 51.14
C MET A 12 -22.26 -21.06 51.39
N GLY A 13 -21.55 -20.64 50.35
CA GLY A 13 -20.74 -19.42 50.38
C GLY A 13 -19.27 -19.66 50.05
N ASP A 14 -18.94 -19.54 48.76
CA ASP A 14 -17.70 -18.90 48.25
C ASP A 14 -17.51 -19.11 46.74
N ASN A 15 -18.12 -20.15 46.16
CA ASN A 15 -17.94 -20.44 44.73
C ASN A 15 -18.96 -19.76 43.80
N PHE A 16 -20.13 -19.36 44.27
CA PHE A 16 -21.19 -18.87 43.37
C PHE A 16 -20.88 -17.47 42.81
N GLY A 17 -20.40 -16.54 43.65
CA GLY A 17 -20.04 -15.18 43.22
C GLY A 17 -18.90 -15.16 42.21
N ASN A 18 -17.89 -16.00 42.42
CA ASN A 18 -16.72 -16.08 41.53
C ASN A 18 -17.09 -16.72 40.17
N THR A 19 -17.96 -17.73 40.17
CA THR A 19 -18.41 -18.41 38.93
C THR A 19 -19.34 -17.52 38.10
N VAL A 20 -20.22 -16.75 38.74
CA VAL A 20 -21.10 -15.79 38.04
C VAL A 20 -20.27 -14.64 37.45
N MET A 21 -19.31 -14.08 38.21
CA MET A 21 -18.44 -13.02 37.71
C MET A 21 -17.51 -13.49 36.57
N MET A 22 -17.03 -14.74 36.63
CA MET A 22 -16.26 -15.37 35.56
C MET A 22 -17.09 -15.62 34.30
N ASN A 23 -18.33 -16.11 34.43
CA ASN A 23 -19.22 -16.31 33.27
C ASN A 23 -19.65 -15.00 32.62
N TYR A 24 -19.95 -13.96 33.41
CA TYR A 24 -20.19 -12.62 32.91
C TYR A 24 -18.93 -12.02 32.26
N GLY A 25 -17.76 -12.24 32.86
CA GLY A 25 -16.47 -11.83 32.32
C GLY A 25 -16.13 -12.54 31.00
N MET A 26 -16.40 -13.83 30.87
CA MET A 26 -16.21 -14.59 29.63
C MET A 26 -17.23 -14.21 28.55
N GLN A 27 -18.49 -13.95 28.91
CA GLN A 27 -19.52 -13.50 27.95
C GLN A 27 -19.26 -12.07 27.48
N TYR A 28 -18.80 -11.19 28.37
CA TYR A 28 -18.40 -9.83 28.03
C TYR A 28 -17.09 -9.83 27.23
N GLY A 29 -16.11 -10.65 27.63
CA GLY A 29 -14.84 -10.85 26.92
C GLY A 29 -15.05 -11.41 25.52
N SER A 30 -15.88 -12.44 25.35
CA SER A 30 -16.23 -12.98 24.03
C SER A 30 -16.99 -11.97 23.16
N LYS A 31 -17.92 -11.20 23.72
CA LYS A 31 -18.60 -10.10 22.99
C LYS A 31 -17.65 -8.97 22.60
N MET A 32 -16.68 -8.63 23.45
CA MET A 32 -15.64 -7.64 23.15
C MET A 32 -14.63 -8.14 22.13
N LEU A 33 -14.23 -9.41 22.19
CA LEU A 33 -13.40 -10.06 21.17
C LEU A 33 -14.13 -10.12 19.83
N GLN A 34 -15.42 -10.49 19.83
CA GLN A 34 -16.22 -10.55 18.61
C GLN A 34 -16.48 -9.15 18.02
N LYS A 35 -16.73 -8.14 18.86
CA LYS A 35 -16.80 -6.73 18.41
C LYS A 35 -15.46 -6.21 17.92
N THR A 36 -14.37 -6.52 18.62
CA THR A 36 -13.01 -6.13 18.20
C THR A 36 -12.65 -6.80 16.89
N GLN A 37 -12.95 -8.09 16.70
CA GLN A 37 -12.72 -8.84 15.47
C GLN A 37 -13.58 -8.32 14.30
N ALA A 38 -14.86 -8.01 14.56
CA ALA A 38 -15.75 -7.42 13.55
C ALA A 38 -15.34 -5.99 13.18
N ASN A 39 -14.83 -5.20 14.13
CA ASN A 39 -14.33 -3.85 13.89
C ASN A 39 -12.95 -3.87 13.22
N PHE A 40 -12.06 -4.78 13.60
CA PHE A 40 -10.77 -4.98 12.91
C PHE A 40 -11.00 -5.36 11.45
N GLY A 41 -11.92 -6.28 11.16
CA GLY A 41 -12.27 -6.64 9.78
C GLY A 41 -12.93 -5.52 8.98
N ARG A 42 -13.54 -4.52 9.64
CA ARG A 42 -14.13 -3.34 8.99
C ARG A 42 -13.13 -2.24 8.65
N TYR A 43 -12.16 -1.97 9.54
CA TYR A 43 -11.12 -0.95 9.29
C TYR A 43 -9.93 -1.50 8.51
N PHE A 44 -9.57 -2.76 8.75
CA PHE A 44 -8.58 -3.52 8.00
C PHE A 44 -9.27 -4.73 7.38
N SER A 45 -10.05 -4.51 6.31
CA SER A 45 -10.48 -5.66 5.50
C SER A 45 -9.23 -6.31 4.90
N LEU A 46 -8.73 -7.35 5.56
CA LEU A 46 -7.60 -8.17 5.09
C LEU A 46 -7.85 -8.64 3.65
N GLN A 47 -9.12 -8.76 3.26
CA GLN A 47 -9.60 -9.11 1.94
C GLN A 47 -9.28 -8.04 0.88
N GLY A 48 -9.42 -6.75 1.21
CA GLY A 48 -9.03 -5.66 0.30
C GLY A 48 -7.52 -5.59 0.11
N LEU A 49 -6.74 -5.88 1.17
CA LEU A 49 -5.28 -6.01 1.09
C LEU A 49 -4.85 -7.23 0.26
N HIS A 50 -5.53 -8.37 0.42
CA HIS A 50 -5.23 -9.59 -0.35
C HIS A 50 -5.23 -9.34 -1.86
N TYR A 51 -6.14 -8.49 -2.36
CA TYR A 51 -6.18 -8.07 -3.76
C TYR A 51 -4.83 -7.49 -4.25
N TYR A 52 -4.21 -6.57 -3.48
CA TYR A 52 -2.96 -5.91 -3.87
C TYR A 52 -1.70 -6.77 -3.71
N PHE A 53 -1.80 -7.87 -2.95
CA PHE A 53 -0.70 -8.80 -2.69
C PHE A 53 -0.79 -10.11 -3.49
N THR A 54 -1.87 -10.31 -4.26
CA THR A 54 -2.03 -11.48 -5.12
C THR A 54 -1.19 -11.30 -6.39
N VAL A 55 0.07 -11.72 -6.34
CA VAL A 55 1.08 -11.47 -7.39
C VAL A 55 1.87 -12.74 -7.74
N ASN A 56 2.13 -12.94 -9.04
CA ASN A 56 2.96 -14.04 -9.55
C ASN A 56 4.36 -13.56 -9.99
N ASN A 57 5.35 -14.46 -9.97
CA ASN A 57 6.73 -14.15 -10.40
C ASN A 57 6.81 -13.62 -11.85
N SER A 58 6.02 -14.21 -12.76
CA SER A 58 5.93 -13.76 -14.15
C SER A 58 5.37 -12.35 -14.27
N TYR A 59 4.39 -12.01 -13.43
CA TYR A 59 3.86 -10.65 -13.35
C TYR A 59 4.93 -9.68 -12.89
N VAL A 60 5.65 -9.98 -11.81
CA VAL A 60 6.68 -9.07 -11.26
C VAL A 60 7.71 -8.73 -12.33
N LYS A 61 8.25 -9.74 -13.02
CA LYS A 61 9.23 -9.52 -14.11
C LYS A 61 8.68 -8.60 -15.21
N ASN A 62 7.44 -8.81 -15.63
CA ASN A 62 6.82 -7.99 -16.67
C ASN A 62 6.51 -6.57 -16.18
N LYS A 63 6.06 -6.43 -14.93
CA LYS A 63 5.77 -5.14 -14.30
C LYS A 63 7.05 -4.32 -14.12
N LEU A 64 8.16 -4.92 -13.70
CA LEU A 64 9.46 -4.25 -13.62
C LEU A 64 9.93 -3.76 -15.00
N LYS A 65 9.79 -4.56 -16.06
CA LYS A 65 10.09 -4.13 -17.43
C LYS A 65 9.24 -2.93 -17.85
N LEU A 66 7.96 -2.94 -17.51
CA LEU A 66 7.03 -1.85 -17.77
C LEU A 66 7.44 -0.57 -17.02
N LEU A 67 7.86 -0.67 -15.76
CA LEU A 67 8.31 0.48 -14.97
C LEU A 67 9.56 1.13 -15.59
N VAL A 68 10.50 0.35 -16.13
CA VAL A 68 11.69 0.90 -16.81
C VAL A 68 11.38 1.47 -18.20
N PHE A 69 10.45 0.85 -18.94
CA PHE A 69 10.12 1.24 -20.32
C PHE A 69 8.60 1.41 -20.55
N PRO A 70 7.97 2.42 -19.96
CA PRO A 70 6.53 2.61 -20.00
C PRO A 70 6.06 3.12 -21.38
N LEU A 71 6.94 3.72 -22.18
CA LEU A 71 6.62 4.31 -23.49
C LEU A 71 6.10 3.30 -24.51
N ARG A 72 6.46 2.01 -24.38
CA ARG A 72 6.03 0.95 -25.30
C ARG A 72 4.75 0.24 -24.84
N HIS A 73 4.24 0.57 -23.65
CA HIS A 73 3.12 -0.14 -23.05
C HIS A 73 1.78 0.53 -23.31
N LYS A 74 0.73 -0.27 -23.49
CA LYS A 74 -0.64 0.22 -23.62
C LYS A 74 -1.32 0.22 -22.25
N PHE A 75 -1.55 1.41 -21.72
CA PHE A 75 -2.26 1.62 -20.46
C PHE A 75 -3.76 1.43 -20.69
N ARG A 76 -4.27 0.27 -20.29
CA ARG A 76 -5.70 -0.07 -20.30
C ARG A 76 -5.97 -1.01 -19.14
N ARG A 77 -6.85 -0.61 -18.22
CA ARG A 77 -7.36 -1.53 -17.21
C ARG A 77 -8.48 -2.37 -17.79
N ARG A 78 -8.47 -3.66 -17.48
CA ARG A 78 -9.56 -4.58 -17.83
C ARG A 78 -10.56 -4.58 -16.68
N GLU A 79 -11.80 -4.21 -17.01
CA GLU A 79 -12.93 -4.32 -16.09
C GLU A 79 -13.38 -5.79 -16.03
N LEU A 80 -13.84 -6.24 -14.87
CA LEU A 80 -14.47 -7.54 -14.71
C LEU A 80 -15.81 -7.52 -15.45
N ASP A 81 -16.08 -8.54 -16.28
CA ASP A 81 -17.41 -8.73 -16.86
C ASP A 81 -18.45 -8.81 -15.73
N ALA A 82 -19.62 -8.19 -15.93
CA ALA A 82 -20.65 -8.01 -14.90
C ALA A 82 -21.14 -9.31 -14.21
N GLY A 83 -20.78 -10.49 -14.74
CA GLY A 83 -21.05 -11.81 -14.15
C GLY A 83 -19.93 -12.40 -13.28
N HIS A 84 -18.72 -11.82 -13.26
CA HIS A 84 -17.60 -12.20 -12.40
C HIS A 84 -17.29 -11.10 -11.41
N ARG A 85 -18.30 -10.71 -10.62
CA ARG A 85 -18.04 -9.98 -9.38
C ARG A 85 -17.22 -10.89 -8.48
N PHE A 86 -16.25 -10.32 -7.75
CA PHE A 86 -15.59 -11.03 -6.67
C PHE A 86 -16.61 -11.24 -5.54
N GLU A 87 -17.53 -12.19 -5.71
CA GLU A 87 -18.43 -12.67 -4.67
C GLU A 87 -17.58 -13.48 -3.69
N THR A 88 -16.94 -12.78 -2.77
CA THR A 88 -16.35 -13.42 -1.61
C THR A 88 -17.44 -13.65 -0.57
N PRO A 89 -17.69 -14.89 -0.13
CA PRO A 89 -18.70 -15.17 0.88
C PRO A 89 -18.40 -14.35 2.15
N GLY A 90 -19.32 -13.47 2.55
CA GLY A 90 -19.20 -12.63 3.75
C GLY A 90 -18.65 -11.21 3.54
N ALA A 91 -18.45 -10.76 2.30
CA ALA A 91 -18.08 -9.36 2.03
C ALA A 91 -19.26 -8.42 2.35
N ALA A 92 -19.00 -7.41 3.19
CA ALA A 92 -19.89 -6.25 3.29
C ALA A 92 -20.04 -5.59 1.90
N PRO A 93 -21.21 -5.00 1.57
CA PRO A 93 -21.60 -4.62 0.19
C PRO A 93 -20.81 -3.46 -0.46
N ALA A 94 -19.58 -3.16 -0.03
CA ALA A 94 -18.87 -1.92 -0.34
C ALA A 94 -17.52 -2.03 -1.08
N THR A 95 -16.85 -3.19 -1.14
CA THR A 95 -15.56 -3.30 -1.88
C THR A 95 -15.79 -3.78 -3.31
N ASN A 96 -16.48 -2.96 -4.11
CA ASN A 96 -16.68 -3.17 -5.55
C ASN A 96 -15.39 -2.87 -6.33
N TYR A 97 -14.41 -3.77 -6.28
CA TYR A 97 -13.31 -3.75 -7.26
C TYR A 97 -13.83 -4.36 -8.57
N ASN A 98 -14.27 -3.51 -9.49
CA ASN A 98 -14.71 -3.93 -10.83
C ASN A 98 -13.53 -4.22 -11.78
N TYR A 99 -12.33 -4.49 -11.27
CA TYR A 99 -11.10 -4.64 -12.06
C TYR A 99 -10.40 -5.96 -11.74
N LEU A 100 -9.70 -6.51 -12.73
CA LEU A 100 -8.94 -7.74 -12.61
C LEU A 100 -7.71 -7.57 -11.68
N THR A 101 -7.33 -8.65 -11.01
CA THR A 101 -6.16 -8.68 -10.12
C THR A 101 -4.85 -8.56 -10.92
N ALA A 102 -3.75 -8.29 -10.22
CA ALA A 102 -2.41 -8.23 -10.79
C ALA A 102 -2.02 -9.48 -11.59
N VAL A 103 -2.54 -10.66 -11.25
CA VAL A 103 -2.24 -11.89 -12.02
C VAL A 103 -2.74 -11.80 -13.46
N ASP A 104 -3.91 -11.19 -13.67
CA ASP A 104 -4.63 -11.20 -14.94
C ASP A 104 -4.51 -9.86 -15.71
N ASP A 105 -4.16 -8.76 -15.02
CA ASP A 105 -3.92 -7.45 -15.62
C ASP A 105 -2.62 -6.81 -15.12
N ILE A 106 -1.66 -6.63 -16.04
CA ILE A 106 -0.38 -5.97 -15.77
C ILE A 106 -0.53 -4.51 -15.31
N ASN A 107 -1.63 -3.85 -15.70
CA ASN A 107 -1.94 -2.47 -15.32
C ASN A 107 -2.62 -2.35 -13.95
N ALA A 108 -2.97 -3.47 -13.30
CA ALA A 108 -3.54 -3.43 -11.97
C ALA A 108 -2.53 -2.85 -10.95
N PRO A 109 -3.00 -2.09 -9.95
CA PRO A 109 -2.14 -1.66 -8.84
C PRO A 109 -1.79 -2.85 -7.95
N ASP A 110 -0.50 -2.98 -7.61
CA ASP A 110 -0.01 -3.93 -6.62
C ASP A 110 0.77 -3.19 -5.52
N MET A 111 0.72 -3.72 -4.29
CA MET A 111 1.47 -3.21 -3.15
C MET A 111 2.74 -4.03 -2.89
N TYR A 112 2.85 -5.22 -3.48
CA TYR A 112 4.01 -6.10 -3.34
C TYR A 112 5.30 -5.45 -3.86
N ILE A 113 5.32 -4.97 -5.12
CA ILE A 113 6.54 -4.38 -5.70
C ILE A 113 6.94 -3.11 -4.95
N PRO A 114 6.04 -2.14 -4.67
CA PRO A 114 6.40 -0.95 -3.92
C PRO A 114 6.95 -1.24 -2.52
N LEU A 115 6.36 -2.19 -1.78
CA LEU A 115 6.83 -2.57 -0.45
C LEU A 115 8.24 -3.18 -0.51
N MET A 116 8.45 -4.16 -1.39
CA MET A 116 9.74 -4.82 -1.54
C MET A 116 10.82 -3.84 -2.01
N ALA A 117 10.48 -2.93 -2.92
CA ALA A 117 11.38 -1.90 -3.40
C ALA A 117 11.73 -0.87 -2.32
N PHE A 118 10.77 -0.49 -1.46
CA PHE A 118 11.01 0.39 -0.32
C PHE A 118 12.04 -0.22 0.66
N ILE A 119 11.82 -1.48 1.06
CA ILE A 119 12.75 -2.20 1.94
C ILE A 119 14.13 -2.28 1.29
N THR A 120 14.18 -2.68 0.01
CA THR A 120 15.44 -2.77 -0.74
C THR A 120 16.18 -1.44 -0.77
N TYR A 121 15.46 -0.34 -1.05
CA TYR A 121 16.04 1.00 -1.09
C TYR A 121 16.69 1.39 0.24
N VAL A 122 15.95 1.26 1.36
CA VAL A 122 16.46 1.60 2.70
C VAL A 122 17.69 0.77 3.06
N LEU A 123 17.66 -0.54 2.79
CA LEU A 123 18.81 -1.41 3.03
C LEU A 123 20.02 -1.02 2.14
N LEU A 124 19.75 -0.60 0.91
CA LEU A 124 20.79 -0.20 -0.04
C LEU A 124 21.48 1.11 0.40
N VAL A 125 20.73 2.08 0.93
CA VAL A 125 21.30 3.29 1.57
C VAL A 125 22.24 2.90 2.72
N GLY A 126 21.77 2.01 3.60
CA GLY A 126 22.56 1.50 4.72
C GLY A 126 23.84 0.78 4.27
N PHE A 127 23.72 -0.06 3.24
CA PHE A 127 24.84 -0.82 2.68
C PHE A 127 25.91 0.09 2.06
N ILE A 128 25.51 1.07 1.25
CA ILE A 128 26.46 2.02 0.64
C ILE A 128 27.16 2.85 1.72
N THR A 129 26.39 3.32 2.72
CA THR A 129 26.95 4.09 3.84
C THR A 129 27.98 3.27 4.62
N GLY A 130 27.67 2.01 4.90
CA GLY A 130 28.56 1.09 5.62
C GLY A 130 29.86 0.77 4.85
N ILE A 131 29.80 0.59 3.53
CA ILE A 131 31.01 0.41 2.70
C ILE A 131 31.83 1.69 2.58
N GLY A 132 31.17 2.86 2.61
CA GLY A 132 31.82 4.17 2.50
C GLY A 132 32.70 4.57 3.69
N GLY A 133 32.87 3.71 4.70
CA GLY A 133 33.73 3.98 5.87
C GLY A 133 33.09 4.90 6.91
N LEU A 134 31.83 5.30 6.71
CA LEU A 134 31.01 5.89 7.76
C LEU A 134 30.60 4.77 8.71
N ASN A 135 30.82 4.96 10.02
CA ASN A 135 30.37 4.00 11.03
C ASN A 135 28.88 3.71 10.79
N PHE A 136 28.57 2.45 10.48
CA PHE A 136 27.19 2.04 10.27
C PHE A 136 26.41 2.33 11.55
N SER A 137 25.34 3.12 11.41
CA SER A 137 24.46 3.49 12.49
C SER A 137 23.02 3.15 12.07
N PRO A 138 22.26 2.39 12.87
CA PRO A 138 20.89 2.02 12.53
C PRO A 138 19.96 3.25 12.40
N GLU A 139 20.36 4.39 12.98
CA GLU A 139 19.66 5.67 12.88
C GLU A 139 19.55 6.13 11.43
N ILE A 140 20.54 5.85 10.57
CA ILE A 140 20.50 6.25 9.15
C ILE A 140 19.37 5.53 8.44
N LEU A 141 19.20 4.21 8.66
CA LEU A 141 18.11 3.45 8.04
C LEU A 141 16.74 3.96 8.48
N VAL A 142 16.59 4.26 9.77
CA VAL A 142 15.34 4.79 10.33
C VAL A 142 15.07 6.20 9.82
N ALA A 143 16.10 7.06 9.74
CA ALA A 143 15.99 8.42 9.21
C ALA A 143 15.62 8.41 7.72
N THR A 144 16.26 7.59 6.90
CA THR A 144 15.91 7.45 5.48
C THR A 144 14.50 6.88 5.32
N GLY A 145 14.16 5.83 6.07
CA GLY A 145 12.85 5.19 6.02
C GLY A 145 11.71 6.14 6.41
N SER A 146 11.87 6.85 7.53
CA SER A 146 10.89 7.85 8.00
C SER A 146 10.75 9.02 7.03
N SER A 147 11.86 9.56 6.50
CA SER A 147 11.83 10.64 5.51
C SER A 147 11.07 10.22 4.24
N CYS A 148 11.32 8.99 3.77
CA CYS A 148 10.61 8.42 2.61
C CYS A 148 9.10 8.23 2.88
N MET A 149 8.74 7.79 4.09
CA MET A 149 7.34 7.65 4.49
C MET A 149 6.64 9.00 4.52
N VAL A 150 7.25 10.03 5.15
CA VAL A 150 6.69 11.38 5.22
C VAL A 150 6.49 11.95 3.81
N LEU A 151 7.47 11.84 2.92
CA LEU A 151 7.33 12.29 1.53
C LEU A 151 6.20 11.58 0.80
N THR A 152 6.10 10.26 0.96
CA THR A 152 5.05 9.47 0.30
C THR A 152 3.67 9.84 0.81
N LEU A 153 3.54 10.11 2.12
CA LEU A 153 2.28 10.61 2.70
C LEU A 153 1.93 12.01 2.18
N LEU A 154 2.90 12.92 2.10
CA LEU A 154 2.68 14.27 1.54
C LEU A 154 2.24 14.21 0.07
N GLU A 155 2.89 13.39 -0.75
CA GLU A 155 2.48 13.17 -2.14
C GLU A 155 1.07 12.57 -2.24
N MET A 156 0.76 11.59 -1.40
CA MET A 156 -0.56 10.97 -1.36
C MET A 156 -1.64 12.00 -1.01
N LEU A 157 -1.38 12.87 -0.03
CA LEU A 157 -2.28 13.97 0.34
C LEU A 157 -2.43 14.96 -0.81
N PHE A 158 -1.34 15.37 -1.45
CA PHE A 158 -1.36 16.27 -2.61
C PHE A 158 -2.21 15.70 -3.75
N LEU A 159 -2.01 14.42 -4.11
CA LEU A 159 -2.83 13.76 -5.13
C LEU A 159 -4.29 13.67 -4.70
N ARG A 160 -4.56 13.29 -3.44
CA ARG A 160 -5.92 13.16 -2.95
C ARG A 160 -6.68 14.48 -3.02
N LEU A 161 -6.03 15.58 -2.66
CA LEU A 161 -6.59 16.92 -2.80
C LEU A 161 -6.82 17.29 -4.27
N GLY A 162 -5.89 16.98 -5.17
CA GLY A 162 -6.07 17.21 -6.60
C GLY A 162 -7.25 16.44 -7.19
N PHE A 163 -7.37 15.15 -6.89
CA PHE A 163 -8.51 14.32 -7.30
C PHE A 163 -9.84 14.78 -6.68
N TYR A 164 -9.81 15.34 -5.46
CA TYR A 164 -10.99 15.94 -4.84
C TYR A 164 -11.44 17.22 -5.58
N VAL A 165 -10.50 18.10 -5.95
CA VAL A 165 -10.81 19.34 -6.68
C VAL A 165 -11.34 19.07 -8.09
N PHE A 166 -10.71 18.15 -8.83
CA PHE A 166 -11.03 17.90 -10.24
C PHE A 166 -12.07 16.80 -10.47
N THR A 167 -12.54 16.14 -9.41
CA THR A 167 -13.58 15.09 -9.38
C THR A 167 -13.60 14.18 -10.61
N PRO A 168 -12.83 13.07 -10.61
CA PRO A 168 -12.82 12.14 -11.72
C PRO A 168 -14.17 11.44 -11.91
N PRO A 169 -14.55 11.09 -13.17
CA PRO A 169 -15.72 10.26 -13.44
C PRO A 169 -15.65 8.87 -12.78
N ARG A 170 -14.43 8.34 -12.62
CA ARG A 170 -14.18 7.04 -11.97
C ARG A 170 -13.67 7.26 -10.54
N PRO A 171 -14.19 6.53 -9.54
CA PRO A 171 -13.71 6.65 -8.17
C PRO A 171 -12.25 6.22 -8.07
N VAL A 172 -11.49 6.94 -7.26
CA VAL A 172 -10.06 6.68 -7.00
C VAL A 172 -9.88 6.25 -5.56
N TYR A 173 -9.39 5.03 -5.37
CA TYR A 173 -9.08 4.49 -4.06
C TYR A 173 -7.73 5.03 -3.56
N SER A 174 -7.67 5.34 -2.27
CA SER A 174 -6.43 5.83 -1.65
C SER A 174 -5.29 4.82 -1.74
N LEU A 175 -5.59 3.52 -1.66
CA LEU A 175 -4.60 2.45 -1.81
C LEU A 175 -4.07 2.35 -3.25
N ASP A 176 -4.91 2.56 -4.28
CA ASP A 176 -4.45 2.63 -5.68
C ASP A 176 -3.43 3.76 -5.85
N LEU A 177 -3.72 4.96 -5.31
CA LEU A 177 -2.81 6.10 -5.37
C LEU A 177 -1.48 5.79 -4.67
N LEU A 178 -1.54 5.20 -3.48
CA LEU A 178 -0.35 4.79 -2.73
C LEU A 178 0.51 3.81 -3.54
N CYS A 179 -0.11 2.81 -4.17
CA CYS A 179 0.62 1.88 -5.03
C CYS A 179 1.32 2.62 -6.18
N PHE A 180 0.61 3.51 -6.89
CA PHE A 180 1.16 4.23 -8.05
C PHE A 180 2.34 5.14 -7.71
N ILE A 181 2.26 5.91 -6.61
CA ILE A 181 3.36 6.78 -6.19
C ILE A 181 4.55 5.98 -5.66
N SER A 182 4.32 4.86 -4.98
CA SER A 182 5.38 4.13 -4.30
C SER A 182 6.24 3.27 -5.25
N TYR A 183 5.85 3.06 -6.51
CA TYR A 183 6.74 2.46 -7.51
C TYR A 183 8.02 3.29 -7.76
N LYS A 184 8.10 4.54 -7.28
CA LYS A 184 9.33 5.34 -7.33
C LYS A 184 10.50 4.66 -6.62
N PHE A 185 10.27 3.92 -5.53
CA PHE A 185 11.33 3.25 -4.78
C PHE A 185 12.08 2.20 -5.61
N PHE A 186 11.41 1.56 -6.57
CA PHE A 186 12.07 0.65 -7.50
C PHE A 186 13.06 1.41 -8.39
N HIS A 187 12.64 2.53 -8.96
CA HIS A 187 13.48 3.38 -9.79
C HIS A 187 14.66 3.94 -8.98
N THR A 188 14.41 4.45 -7.77
CA THR A 188 15.45 4.99 -6.87
C THR A 188 16.48 3.93 -6.51
N SER A 189 16.06 2.67 -6.29
CA SER A 189 16.98 1.55 -6.04
C SER A 189 17.89 1.29 -7.24
N VAL A 190 17.34 1.23 -8.46
CA VAL A 190 18.12 1.03 -9.69
C VAL A 190 19.09 2.18 -9.92
N ILE A 191 18.62 3.42 -9.79
CA ILE A 191 19.45 4.63 -9.90
C ILE A 191 20.65 4.53 -8.95
N MET A 192 20.40 4.14 -7.70
CA MET A 192 21.46 4.11 -6.70
C MET A 192 22.50 3.01 -7.00
N LEU A 193 22.10 1.85 -7.51
CA LEU A 193 23.04 0.83 -8.01
C LEU A 193 23.87 1.37 -9.17
N THR A 194 23.25 2.07 -10.12
CA THR A 194 23.98 2.61 -11.27
C THR A 194 24.97 3.70 -10.89
N ARG A 195 24.72 4.45 -9.81
CA ARG A 195 25.66 5.43 -9.25
C ARG A 195 26.98 4.80 -8.79
N LEU A 196 26.96 3.54 -8.35
CA LEU A 196 28.17 2.83 -7.89
C LEU A 196 29.05 2.34 -9.06
N VAL A 197 28.45 2.05 -10.21
CA VAL A 197 29.12 1.36 -11.32
C VAL A 197 29.43 2.31 -12.48
N LEU A 198 28.57 3.28 -12.77
CA LEU A 198 28.67 4.13 -13.95
C LEU A 198 29.45 5.42 -13.69
N MET A 199 30.05 5.94 -14.75
CA MET A 199 30.62 7.29 -14.78
C MET A 199 29.53 8.35 -14.55
N ARG A 200 29.92 9.48 -13.95
CA ARG A 200 28.97 10.54 -13.53
C ARG A 200 28.01 10.98 -14.63
N TRP A 201 28.47 11.16 -15.87
CA TRP A 201 27.61 11.57 -16.99
C TRP A 201 26.57 10.50 -17.35
N LEU A 202 26.99 9.23 -17.45
CA LEU A 202 26.08 8.11 -17.74
C LEU A 202 25.06 7.90 -16.62
N TYR A 203 25.49 8.04 -15.37
CA TYR A 203 24.61 8.03 -14.21
C TYR A 203 23.53 9.12 -14.31
N VAL A 204 23.90 10.36 -14.64
CA VAL A 204 22.92 11.47 -14.78
C VAL A 204 21.92 11.18 -15.90
N CYS A 205 22.37 10.61 -17.03
CA CYS A 205 21.47 10.19 -18.10
C CYS A 205 20.47 9.11 -17.65
N VAL A 206 20.94 8.09 -16.91
CA VAL A 206 20.09 7.02 -16.36
C VAL A 206 19.12 7.58 -15.32
N TRP A 207 19.58 8.47 -14.44
CA TRP A 207 18.75 9.14 -13.45
C TRP A 207 17.61 9.92 -14.12
N LEU A 208 17.92 10.75 -15.12
CA LEU A 208 16.92 11.49 -15.89
C LEU A 208 15.94 10.55 -16.60
N ALA A 209 16.44 9.49 -17.24
CA ALA A 209 15.61 8.54 -17.97
C ALA A 209 14.63 7.81 -17.04
N LEU A 210 15.08 7.34 -15.88
CA LEU A 210 14.23 6.64 -14.90
C LEU A 210 13.26 7.58 -14.18
N ALA A 211 13.66 8.81 -13.87
CA ALA A 211 12.76 9.83 -13.32
C ALA A 211 11.64 10.19 -14.32
N ALA A 212 12.00 10.40 -15.59
CA ALA A 212 11.04 10.65 -16.67
C ALA A 212 10.12 9.44 -16.91
N SER A 213 10.69 8.23 -16.85
CA SER A 213 9.93 6.98 -16.93
C SER A 213 8.85 6.90 -15.86
N HIS A 214 9.21 7.13 -14.59
CA HIS A 214 8.25 7.11 -13.49
C HIS A 214 7.17 8.20 -13.64
N GLY A 215 7.57 9.43 -13.98
CA GLY A 215 6.62 10.52 -14.22
C GLY A 215 5.64 10.21 -15.35
N PHE A 216 6.11 9.64 -16.46
CA PHE A 216 5.26 9.21 -17.57
C PHE A 216 4.33 8.06 -17.18
N PHE A 217 4.84 7.05 -16.45
CA PHE A 217 4.04 5.94 -15.93
C PHE A 217 2.89 6.45 -15.04
N LEU A 218 3.21 7.34 -14.10
CA LEU A 218 2.24 7.94 -13.19
C LEU A 218 1.19 8.73 -13.96
N LEU A 219 1.62 9.57 -14.91
CA LEU A 219 0.72 10.34 -15.76
C LEU A 219 -0.25 9.44 -16.52
N GLN A 220 0.25 8.43 -17.24
CA GLN A 220 -0.59 7.54 -18.04
C GLN A 220 -1.58 6.76 -17.17
N THR A 221 -1.13 6.29 -16.01
CA THR A 221 -1.95 5.49 -15.11
C THR A 221 -3.05 6.34 -14.47
N LEU A 222 -2.74 7.56 -14.03
CA LEU A 222 -3.73 8.47 -13.45
C LEU A 222 -4.71 8.99 -14.51
N LYS A 223 -4.25 9.24 -15.74
CA LYS A 223 -5.09 9.68 -16.87
C LYS A 223 -6.26 8.73 -17.15
N LEU A 224 -6.11 7.43 -16.87
CA LEU A 224 -7.20 6.45 -17.03
C LEU A 224 -8.45 6.77 -16.19
N HIS A 225 -8.31 7.49 -15.08
CA HIS A 225 -9.45 7.87 -14.23
C HIS A 225 -10.30 8.99 -14.85
N TRP A 226 -9.72 9.78 -15.75
CA TRP A 226 -10.39 10.84 -16.51
C TRP A 226 -10.64 10.48 -17.98
N GLN A 227 -10.54 9.19 -18.34
CA GLN A 227 -10.83 8.75 -19.69
C GLN A 227 -12.27 9.11 -20.07
N GLY A 228 -12.43 9.97 -21.09
CA GLY A 228 -13.72 10.53 -21.52
C GLY A 228 -13.95 12.01 -21.15
N SER A 229 -13.12 12.57 -20.27
CA SER A 229 -13.08 14.01 -19.97
C SER A 229 -11.89 14.65 -20.68
N ASN A 230 -12.11 15.75 -21.40
CA ASN A 230 -11.06 16.50 -22.10
C ASN A 230 -10.87 17.91 -21.51
N ASP A 231 -10.84 18.01 -20.18
CA ASP A 231 -10.56 19.27 -19.50
C ASP A 231 -9.04 19.54 -19.48
N GLN A 232 -8.64 20.71 -20.00
CA GLN A 232 -7.25 21.14 -20.00
C GLN A 232 -6.69 21.26 -18.58
N LYS A 233 -7.50 21.65 -17.59
CA LYS A 233 -7.04 21.83 -16.20
C LYS A 233 -6.62 20.50 -15.57
N GLN A 234 -7.35 19.43 -15.87
CA GLN A 234 -7.03 18.06 -15.43
C GLN A 234 -5.70 17.59 -16.04
N MET A 235 -5.48 17.88 -17.33
CA MET A 235 -4.22 17.53 -18.00
C MET A 235 -3.04 18.31 -17.43
N VAL A 236 -3.21 19.61 -17.17
CA VAL A 236 -2.18 20.45 -16.52
C VAL A 236 -1.85 19.94 -15.13
N PHE A 237 -2.85 19.54 -14.34
CA PHE A 237 -2.63 18.92 -13.03
C PHE A 237 -1.79 17.63 -13.14
N LEU A 238 -2.08 16.76 -14.10
CA LEU A 238 -1.30 15.52 -14.31
C LEU A 238 0.15 15.81 -14.74
N TYR A 239 0.37 16.81 -15.59
CA TYR A 239 1.74 17.23 -15.96
C TYR A 239 2.49 17.83 -14.77
N LEU A 240 1.82 18.61 -13.92
CA LEU A 240 2.41 19.12 -12.68
C LEU A 240 2.84 17.95 -11.77
N VAL A 241 1.95 16.99 -11.55
CA VAL A 241 2.24 15.77 -10.76
C VAL A 241 3.47 15.04 -11.30
N ALA A 242 3.55 14.85 -12.61
CA ALA A 242 4.71 14.22 -13.26
C ALA A 242 5.99 15.05 -13.12
N GLY A 243 5.90 16.38 -13.25
CA GLY A 243 7.02 17.29 -13.10
C GLY A 243 7.60 17.32 -11.68
N VAL A 244 6.74 17.27 -10.67
CA VAL A 244 7.13 17.22 -9.24
C VAL A 244 7.90 15.94 -8.90
N GLN A 245 7.79 14.87 -9.70
CA GLN A 245 8.59 13.66 -9.48
C GLN A 245 10.09 13.91 -9.60
N VAL A 246 10.54 14.78 -10.52
CA VAL A 246 11.98 15.04 -10.74
C VAL A 246 12.68 15.56 -9.46
N PRO A 247 12.20 16.61 -8.78
CA PRO A 247 12.81 17.06 -7.53
C PRO A 247 12.68 16.03 -6.41
N ILE A 248 11.62 15.22 -6.36
CA ILE A 248 11.51 14.11 -5.40
C ILE A 248 12.63 13.09 -5.63
N PHE A 249 12.86 12.66 -6.87
CA PHE A 249 13.96 11.76 -7.22
C PHE A 249 15.32 12.37 -6.89
N PHE A 250 15.49 13.68 -7.07
CA PHE A 250 16.72 14.36 -6.68
C PHE A 250 16.93 14.32 -5.17
N TYR A 251 15.89 14.65 -4.39
CA TYR A 251 15.95 14.63 -2.92
C TYR A 251 16.25 13.23 -2.41
N LEU A 252 15.55 12.20 -2.91
CA LEU A 252 15.77 10.81 -2.47
C LEU A 252 17.22 10.34 -2.70
N GLN A 253 17.95 10.85 -3.70
CA GLN A 253 19.36 10.47 -3.89
C GLN A 253 20.33 11.09 -2.86
N HIS A 254 19.86 12.04 -2.04
CA HIS A 254 20.64 12.78 -1.05
C HIS A 254 20.14 12.61 0.39
N VAL A 255 19.14 11.74 0.60
CA VAL A 255 18.66 11.30 1.92
C VAL A 255 19.52 10.16 2.43
#